data_AF-A0A0X8JN11-F1
#
_entry.id   AF-A0A0X8JN11-F1
#
_cell.length_a   1.000
_cell.length_b   1.000
_cell.length_c   1.000
_cell.angle_alpha   90.00
_cell.angle_beta   90.00
_cell.angle_gamma   90.00
#
_symmetry.space_group_name_H-M   'P 1'
#
loop_
_entity.id
_entity.type
_entity.pdbx_description
1 polymer ?
#
loop_
_entity_poly.entity_id
_entity_poly.type
_entity_poly.pdbx_seq_one_letter_code
_entity_poly.pdbx_strand_id
1 'polypeptide(L)'
;MNQTVYPYTQGDLLAHPQTYQYSDYLGASFLEAWKKNRNTARAALGGPVPPPPPKTESLSAGTLEWHLETLLSGIVTGNMNQQEFQRLVHDWIKKFEVRKQFFAAYGPGLKPTSQRPAPTRLYLRYAEVMAAAYEAGSGLPGLNVLLKVLDTLISCGHTLSADESGRLTSLILRERAFVEALAARPGASLPPEATNIREEDSISLNMPAPKKLRLDDVVFLAADTPRSKAYAQAMARRNIIVKAGVLFSSSGGGQAGQKAAPPAGHWSGAPFPLPDFSLPLKESLARVCRQVCNVSASHVNDPAILQTLLDYSPHMVIYSGYGSQIVGETLLSSGMEFLHVHAGWLPKFRGSTTTYYHLLSTGACGASAILLRNQLDGGPILAKKWFPRPPANLDIDYIYDSAIRADLLVDVLCKRAENKTPPIPEVQPEQGVMYYIIHPVLKHLARLSCQ
;
A
#
# COMPACT_ATOMS: atom_id res chain seq x y z
N MET A 1 -4.36 -31.47 -12.83
CA MET A 1 -4.20 -30.20 -12.07
C MET A 1 -4.52 -29.06 -13.02
N ASN A 2 -5.44 -28.15 -12.67
CA ASN A 2 -5.74 -27.00 -13.53
C ASN A 2 -4.50 -26.11 -13.66
N GLN A 3 -4.12 -25.76 -14.89
CA GLN A 3 -2.98 -24.90 -15.17
C GLN A 3 -3.27 -23.48 -14.67
N THR A 4 -2.41 -22.92 -13.81
CA THR A 4 -2.51 -21.52 -13.39
C THR A 4 -2.34 -20.60 -14.62
N VAL A 5 -3.27 -19.66 -14.79
CA VAL A 5 -3.27 -18.67 -15.88
C VAL A 5 -2.93 -17.29 -15.31
N TYR A 6 -2.15 -16.50 -16.04
CA TYR A 6 -1.88 -15.09 -15.69
C TYR A 6 -2.99 -14.18 -16.21
N PRO A 7 -3.82 -13.57 -15.34
CA PRO A 7 -5.04 -12.89 -15.77
C PRO A 7 -4.83 -11.40 -16.14
N TYR A 8 -3.69 -10.81 -15.80
CA TYR A 8 -3.52 -9.35 -15.78
C TYR A 8 -3.17 -8.71 -17.14
N THR A 9 -3.20 -9.47 -18.25
CA THR A 9 -3.01 -8.94 -19.61
C THR A 9 -4.23 -9.14 -20.51
N GLN A 10 -5.41 -9.41 -19.95
CA GLN A 10 -6.61 -9.76 -20.70
C GLN A 10 -7.47 -8.52 -20.97
N GLY A 11 -8.07 -8.44 -22.16
CA GLY A 11 -8.95 -7.33 -22.58
C GLY A 11 -8.20 -6.09 -23.07
N ASP A 12 -8.92 -4.98 -23.24
CA ASP A 12 -8.34 -3.67 -23.56
C ASP A 12 -8.08 -2.90 -22.25
N LEU A 13 -6.85 -2.97 -21.75
CA LEU A 13 -6.49 -2.32 -20.48
C LEU A 13 -6.25 -0.81 -20.60
N LEU A 14 -6.24 -0.24 -21.81
CA LEU A 14 -6.26 1.22 -21.98
C LEU A 14 -7.68 1.77 -21.83
N ALA A 15 -8.68 1.04 -22.31
CA ALA A 15 -10.09 1.37 -22.11
C ALA A 15 -10.60 0.98 -20.71
N HIS A 16 -10.14 -0.16 -20.20
CA HIS A 16 -10.58 -0.74 -18.92
C HIS A 16 -9.38 -1.08 -18.03
N PRO A 17 -8.82 -0.09 -17.32
CA PRO A 17 -7.60 -0.29 -16.55
C PRO A 17 -7.71 -1.38 -15.48
N GLN A 18 -6.64 -2.16 -15.35
CA GLN A 18 -6.57 -3.27 -14.41
C GLN A 18 -6.56 -2.81 -12.95
N THR A 19 -7.20 -3.61 -12.09
CA THR A 19 -7.08 -3.51 -10.63
C THR A 19 -6.23 -4.65 -10.07
N TYR A 20 -5.42 -4.34 -9.06
CA TYR A 20 -4.45 -5.28 -8.46
C TYR A 20 -4.71 -5.52 -6.97
N GLN A 21 -5.74 -4.87 -6.42
CA GLN A 21 -6.05 -4.89 -5.00
C GLN A 21 -6.47 -6.30 -4.56
N TYR A 22 -5.89 -6.78 -3.45
CA TYR A 22 -6.19 -8.11 -2.88
C TYR A 22 -6.07 -9.28 -3.89
N SER A 23 -5.13 -9.20 -4.83
CA SER A 23 -4.83 -10.31 -5.76
C SER A 23 -4.57 -11.62 -5.02
N ASP A 24 -5.10 -12.73 -5.52
CA ASP A 24 -4.87 -14.05 -4.91
C ASP A 24 -3.40 -14.43 -4.93
N TYR A 25 -2.98 -15.24 -3.95
CA TYR A 25 -1.65 -15.82 -3.92
C TYR A 25 -1.69 -17.27 -4.37
N LEU A 26 -1.04 -17.56 -5.50
CA LEU A 26 -0.97 -18.89 -6.09
C LEU A 26 0.46 -19.46 -6.02
N GLY A 27 1.35 -18.87 -5.21
CA GLY A 27 2.71 -19.37 -5.01
C GLY A 27 3.57 -19.32 -6.28
N ALA A 28 4.52 -20.26 -6.38
CA ALA A 28 5.47 -20.31 -7.50
C ALA A 28 4.78 -20.52 -8.86
N SER A 29 3.63 -21.22 -8.92
CA SER A 29 2.92 -21.45 -10.18
C SER A 29 2.41 -20.15 -10.81
N PHE A 30 2.14 -19.11 -10.02
CA PHE A 30 1.83 -17.78 -10.52
C PHE A 30 2.99 -17.16 -11.31
N LEU A 31 4.20 -17.25 -10.76
CA LEU A 31 5.39 -16.70 -11.42
C LEU A 31 5.72 -17.45 -12.69
N GLU A 32 5.51 -18.76 -12.72
CA GLU A 32 5.64 -19.56 -13.94
C GLU A 32 4.56 -19.19 -14.98
N ALA A 33 3.32 -18.93 -14.55
CA ALA A 33 2.27 -18.44 -15.43
C ALA A 33 2.60 -17.04 -16.01
N TRP A 34 3.16 -16.14 -15.20
CA TRP A 34 3.65 -14.83 -15.65
C TRP A 34 4.78 -14.97 -16.68
N LYS A 35 5.80 -15.80 -16.40
CA LYS A 35 6.89 -16.06 -17.38
C LYS A 35 6.34 -16.62 -18.69
N LYS A 36 5.40 -17.56 -18.64
CA LYS A 36 4.74 -18.14 -19.82
C LYS A 36 3.97 -17.08 -20.60
N ASN A 37 3.23 -16.20 -19.92
CA ASN A 37 2.53 -15.08 -20.54
C ASN A 37 3.50 -14.16 -21.29
N ARG A 38 4.61 -13.76 -20.66
CA ARG A 38 5.66 -12.95 -21.30
C ARG A 38 6.30 -13.63 -22.50
N ASN A 39 6.57 -14.93 -22.43
CA ASN A 39 7.11 -15.68 -23.56
C ASN A 39 6.12 -15.75 -24.73
N THR A 40 4.84 -15.94 -24.43
CA THR A 40 3.77 -15.96 -25.44
C THR A 40 3.63 -14.59 -26.13
N ALA A 41 3.64 -13.51 -25.36
CA ALA A 41 3.60 -12.15 -25.90
C ALA A 41 4.80 -11.88 -26.82
N ARG A 42 6.02 -12.24 -26.40
CA ARG A 42 7.23 -12.08 -27.23
C ARG A 42 7.16 -12.86 -28.54
N ALA A 43 6.63 -14.08 -28.52
CA ALA A 43 6.47 -14.88 -29.74
C ALA A 43 5.54 -14.21 -30.76
N ALA A 44 4.54 -13.44 -30.29
CA ALA A 44 3.62 -12.69 -31.13
C ALA A 44 4.18 -11.32 -31.60
N LEU A 45 5.02 -10.67 -30.78
CA LEU A 45 5.52 -9.30 -31.03
C LEU A 45 6.79 -9.25 -31.92
N GLY A 46 7.45 -10.38 -32.15
CA GLY A 46 8.68 -10.44 -32.94
C GLY A 46 9.97 -10.21 -32.13
N GLY A 47 11.09 -10.05 -32.84
CA GLY A 47 12.43 -9.94 -32.24
C GLY A 47 12.67 -8.64 -31.46
N PRO A 48 13.58 -8.64 -30.47
CA PRO A 48 13.88 -7.45 -29.68
C PRO A 48 14.52 -6.34 -30.52
N VAL A 49 14.00 -5.13 -30.38
CA VAL A 49 14.57 -3.89 -30.94
C VAL A 49 14.93 -2.97 -29.79
N PRO A 50 16.14 -2.38 -29.73
CA PRO A 50 16.50 -1.46 -28.66
C PRO A 50 15.61 -0.20 -28.70
N PRO A 51 15.26 0.39 -27.53
CA PRO A 51 14.52 1.64 -27.51
C PRO A 51 15.37 2.75 -28.16
N PRO A 52 14.77 3.65 -28.96
CA PRO A 52 15.49 4.76 -29.56
C PRO A 52 16.00 5.71 -28.47
N PRO A 53 17.10 6.44 -28.72
CA PRO A 53 17.59 7.46 -27.81
C PRO A 53 16.51 8.55 -27.58
N PRO A 54 16.66 9.38 -26.53
CA PRO A 54 15.83 10.57 -26.35
C PRO A 54 15.80 11.43 -27.61
N LYS A 55 14.60 11.89 -27.99
CA LYS A 55 14.44 12.78 -29.14
C LYS A 55 15.11 14.13 -28.86
N THR A 56 15.87 14.62 -29.83
CA THR A 56 16.55 15.93 -29.78
C THR A 56 15.81 17.03 -30.55
N GLU A 57 14.72 16.68 -31.23
CA GLU A 57 13.90 17.61 -32.03
C GLU A 57 13.07 18.55 -31.15
N SER A 58 12.65 19.69 -31.72
CA SER A 58 11.78 20.65 -31.05
C SER A 58 10.36 20.07 -30.88
N LEU A 59 10.12 19.42 -29.75
CA LEU A 59 8.80 18.92 -29.34
C LEU A 59 7.99 20.06 -28.74
N SER A 60 6.68 20.08 -29.01
CA SER A 60 5.78 21.08 -28.42
C SER A 60 5.75 20.93 -26.90
N ALA A 61 6.20 21.99 -26.20
CA ALA A 61 6.24 22.04 -24.75
C ALA A 61 4.86 21.73 -24.13
N GLY A 62 4.86 20.95 -23.05
CA GLY A 62 3.64 20.54 -22.36
C GLY A 62 2.92 19.32 -22.97
N THR A 63 3.31 18.83 -24.15
CA THR A 63 2.83 17.52 -24.62
C THR A 63 3.38 16.39 -23.75
N LEU A 64 2.63 15.29 -23.61
CA LEU A 64 3.13 14.11 -22.89
C LEU A 64 4.45 13.61 -23.48
N GLU A 65 4.57 13.61 -24.80
CA GLU A 65 5.81 13.23 -25.49
C GLU A 65 6.98 14.12 -25.06
N TRP A 66 6.82 15.45 -25.05
CA TRP A 66 7.85 16.36 -24.54
C TRP A 66 8.27 16.05 -23.10
N HIS A 67 7.32 15.78 -22.21
CA HIS A 67 7.64 15.44 -20.82
C HIS A 67 8.41 14.12 -20.69
N LEU A 68 8.00 13.08 -21.42
CA LEU A 68 8.65 11.76 -21.37
C LEU A 68 10.05 11.80 -21.97
N GLU A 69 10.24 12.51 -23.08
CA GLU A 69 11.53 12.68 -23.74
C GLU A 69 12.51 13.49 -22.88
N THR A 70 12.02 14.57 -22.25
CA THR A 70 12.81 15.37 -21.30
C THR A 70 13.25 14.53 -20.11
N LEU A 71 12.34 13.75 -19.53
CA LEU A 71 12.65 12.88 -18.40
C LEU A 71 13.64 11.78 -18.80
N LEU A 72 13.43 11.10 -19.93
CA LEU A 72 14.36 10.07 -20.39
C LEU A 72 15.75 10.66 -20.67
N SER A 73 15.81 11.82 -21.32
CA SER A 73 17.06 12.52 -21.61
C SER A 73 17.83 12.81 -20.32
N GLY A 74 17.17 13.37 -19.31
CA GLY A 74 17.80 13.63 -18.01
C GLY A 74 18.32 12.37 -17.32
N ILE A 75 17.61 11.24 -17.43
CA ILE A 75 18.02 9.96 -16.83
C ILE A 75 19.24 9.40 -17.57
N VAL A 76 19.16 9.29 -18.90
CA VAL A 76 20.18 8.63 -19.73
C VAL A 76 21.48 9.43 -19.78
N THR A 77 21.39 10.77 -19.77
CA THR A 77 22.57 11.64 -19.80
C THR A 77 23.20 11.86 -18.42
N GLY A 78 22.51 11.50 -17.34
CA GLY A 78 22.95 11.78 -15.96
C GLY A 78 22.91 13.27 -15.59
N ASN A 79 22.25 14.11 -16.40
CA ASN A 79 22.19 15.57 -16.20
C ASN A 79 21.17 16.00 -15.13
N MET A 80 20.49 15.05 -14.47
CA MET A 80 19.62 15.34 -13.33
C MET A 80 20.33 15.00 -12.02
N ASN A 81 20.24 15.91 -11.05
CA ASN A 81 20.66 15.59 -9.68
C ASN A 81 19.67 14.60 -9.03
N GLN A 82 20.10 13.95 -7.95
CA GLN A 82 19.31 12.91 -7.29
C GLN A 82 17.95 13.41 -6.79
N GLN A 83 17.86 14.62 -6.25
CA GLN A 83 16.62 15.16 -5.71
C GLN A 83 15.60 15.43 -6.83
N GLU A 84 16.07 16.01 -7.94
CA GLU A 84 15.26 16.26 -9.13
C GLU A 84 14.78 14.96 -9.77
N PHE A 85 15.68 13.98 -9.93
CA PHE A 85 15.33 12.64 -10.42
C PHE A 85 14.22 12.00 -9.57
N GLN A 86 14.40 11.95 -8.25
CA GLN A 86 13.42 11.35 -7.35
C GLN A 86 12.07 12.06 -7.43
N ARG A 87 12.06 13.40 -7.45
CA ARG A 87 10.83 14.20 -7.57
C ARG A 87 10.10 13.91 -8.88
N LEU A 88 10.79 14.03 -10.02
CA LEU A 88 10.17 13.89 -11.34
C LEU A 88 9.66 12.46 -11.59
N VAL A 89 10.46 11.45 -11.26
CA VAL A 89 10.04 10.05 -11.41
C VAL A 89 8.84 9.75 -10.50
N HIS A 90 8.87 10.22 -9.25
CA HIS A 90 7.75 10.05 -8.33
C HIS A 90 6.47 10.74 -8.82
N ASP A 91 6.56 11.95 -9.39
CA ASP A 91 5.41 12.65 -9.94
C ASP A 91 4.75 11.86 -11.08
N TRP A 92 5.56 11.23 -11.95
CA TRP A 92 5.06 10.37 -13.03
C TRP A 92 4.52 9.03 -12.54
N ILE A 93 5.17 8.39 -11.56
CA ILE A 93 4.63 7.20 -10.87
C ILE A 93 3.25 7.51 -10.28
N LYS A 94 3.14 8.61 -9.52
CA LYS A 94 1.88 9.07 -8.92
C LYS A 94 0.83 9.31 -10.00
N LYS A 95 1.23 9.93 -11.12
CA LYS A 95 0.33 10.22 -12.22
C LYS A 95 -0.28 8.96 -12.80
N PHE A 96 0.55 7.96 -13.10
CA PHE A 96 0.10 6.67 -13.59
C PHE A 96 -0.74 5.94 -12.55
N GLU A 97 -0.29 5.89 -11.29
CA GLU A 97 -0.96 5.10 -10.25
C GLU A 97 -2.33 5.66 -9.84
N VAL A 98 -2.53 6.98 -9.90
CA VAL A 98 -3.82 7.61 -9.53
C VAL A 98 -4.81 7.61 -10.70
N ARG A 99 -4.36 7.91 -11.93
CA ARG A 99 -5.27 8.07 -13.07
C ARG A 99 -5.41 6.81 -13.91
N LYS A 100 -4.42 5.90 -13.85
CA LYS A 100 -4.28 4.70 -14.69
C LYS A 100 -4.31 4.96 -16.20
N GLN A 101 -4.35 6.23 -16.60
CA GLN A 101 -4.50 6.68 -17.97
C GLN A 101 -3.74 8.00 -18.15
N PHE A 102 -3.07 8.12 -19.28
CA PHE A 102 -2.43 9.34 -19.72
C PHE A 102 -3.27 10.11 -20.75
N PHE A 103 -3.03 11.42 -20.78
CA PHE A 103 -3.63 12.38 -21.70
C PHE A 103 -2.55 12.97 -22.60
N ALA A 104 -2.95 13.53 -23.74
CA ALA A 104 -2.03 14.05 -24.74
C ALA A 104 -1.14 15.21 -24.23
N ALA A 105 -1.58 15.98 -23.24
CA ALA A 105 -0.87 17.15 -22.74
C ALA A 105 -1.11 17.45 -21.26
N TYR A 106 -0.10 18.06 -20.65
CA TYR A 106 -0.02 18.41 -19.24
C TYR A 106 0.60 19.78 -19.01
N GLY A 107 -0.05 20.57 -18.15
CA GLY A 107 0.44 21.84 -17.66
C GLY A 107 1.18 21.73 -16.31
N PRO A 108 1.35 22.85 -15.59
CA PRO A 108 2.00 22.89 -14.28
C PRO A 108 1.42 21.88 -13.30
N GLY A 109 2.30 21.22 -12.53
CA GLY A 109 1.91 20.17 -11.58
C GLY A 109 1.34 18.89 -12.24
N LEU A 110 1.69 18.65 -13.51
CA LEU A 110 1.16 17.54 -14.33
C LEU A 110 -0.37 17.51 -14.39
N LYS A 111 -1.05 18.65 -14.34
CA LYS A 111 -2.51 18.71 -14.52
C LYS A 111 -2.84 18.51 -16.01
N PRO A 112 -3.76 17.60 -16.39
CA PRO A 112 -4.12 17.42 -17.80
C PRO A 112 -4.70 18.71 -18.37
N THR A 113 -4.20 19.14 -19.53
CA THR A 113 -4.75 20.28 -20.29
C THR A 113 -5.58 19.85 -21.49
N SER A 114 -5.58 18.54 -21.79
CA SER A 114 -6.39 17.90 -22.80
C SER A 114 -7.11 16.70 -22.19
N GLN A 115 -8.34 16.44 -22.63
CA GLN A 115 -9.07 15.20 -22.33
C GLN A 115 -8.79 14.09 -23.35
N ARG A 116 -8.00 14.37 -24.40
CA ARG A 116 -7.64 13.38 -25.41
C ARG A 116 -6.72 12.33 -24.78
N PRO A 117 -7.09 11.03 -24.81
CA PRO A 117 -6.24 9.96 -24.32
C PRO A 117 -4.91 9.90 -25.08
N ALA A 118 -3.85 9.53 -24.38
CA ALA A 118 -2.55 9.29 -25.00
C ALA A 118 -2.59 7.99 -25.85
N PRO A 119 -1.98 7.97 -27.04
CA PRO A 119 -1.86 6.75 -27.85
C PRO A 119 -0.92 5.72 -27.22
N THR A 120 -1.08 4.43 -27.56
CA THR A 120 -0.29 3.30 -27.05
C THR A 120 1.23 3.54 -27.12
N ARG A 121 1.71 4.17 -28.20
CA ARG A 121 3.13 4.52 -28.38
C ARG A 121 3.73 5.35 -27.24
N LEU A 122 2.93 6.18 -26.56
CA LEU A 122 3.40 6.98 -25.43
C LEU A 122 3.42 6.19 -24.11
N TYR A 123 2.58 5.15 -23.97
CA TYR A 123 2.73 4.18 -22.88
C TYR A 123 3.99 3.34 -23.05
N LEU A 124 4.32 2.98 -24.30
CA LEU A 124 5.56 2.29 -24.63
C LEU A 124 6.77 3.15 -24.27
N ARG A 125 6.77 4.44 -24.66
CA ARG A 125 7.83 5.38 -24.25
C ARG A 125 7.90 5.58 -22.74
N TYR A 126 6.75 5.60 -22.07
CA TYR A 126 6.72 5.65 -20.60
C TYR A 126 7.31 4.38 -19.96
N ALA A 127 7.07 3.20 -20.52
CA ALA A 127 7.71 1.97 -20.04
C ALA A 127 9.24 2.01 -20.21
N GLU A 128 9.74 2.60 -21.31
CA GLU A 128 11.19 2.83 -21.51
C GLU A 128 11.76 3.78 -20.45
N VAL A 129 11.06 4.88 -20.16
CA VAL A 129 11.41 5.79 -19.05
C VAL A 129 11.46 5.05 -17.72
N MET A 130 10.46 4.22 -17.41
CA MET A 130 10.40 3.49 -16.14
C MET A 130 11.46 2.40 -16.03
N ALA A 131 11.82 1.75 -17.13
CA ALA A 131 12.94 0.81 -17.16
C ALA A 131 14.28 1.52 -16.87
N ALA A 132 14.54 2.65 -17.56
CA ALA A 132 15.73 3.47 -17.30
C ALA A 132 15.74 4.04 -15.88
N ALA A 133 14.59 4.49 -15.37
CA ALA A 133 14.46 4.98 -14.00
C ALA A 133 14.69 3.87 -12.97
N TYR A 134 14.31 2.62 -13.23
CA TYR A 134 14.59 1.51 -12.33
C TYR A 134 16.09 1.21 -12.25
N GLU A 135 16.77 1.19 -13.40
CA GLU A 135 18.23 1.05 -13.49
C GLU A 135 18.96 2.19 -12.77
N ALA A 136 18.43 3.41 -12.87
CA ALA A 136 18.94 4.60 -12.16
C ALA A 136 18.55 4.69 -10.67
N GLY A 137 17.86 3.70 -10.11
CA GLY A 137 17.59 3.63 -8.67
C GLY A 137 16.25 4.20 -8.20
N SER A 138 15.21 4.19 -9.02
CA SER A 138 13.83 4.51 -8.58
C SER A 138 13.20 3.43 -7.66
N GLY A 139 13.86 2.29 -7.50
CA GLY A 139 13.50 1.25 -6.53
C GLY A 139 12.19 0.51 -6.85
N LEU A 140 11.59 -0.11 -5.84
CA LEU A 140 10.38 -0.92 -6.01
C LEU A 140 9.17 -0.14 -6.56
N PRO A 141 8.93 1.14 -6.24
CA PRO A 141 7.85 1.90 -6.87
C PRO A 141 7.99 1.98 -8.39
N GLY A 142 9.21 2.15 -8.91
CA GLY A 142 9.47 2.20 -10.34
C GLY A 142 9.20 0.86 -11.03
N LEU A 143 9.71 -0.25 -10.47
CA LEU A 143 9.46 -1.60 -10.99
C LEU A 143 7.97 -1.96 -10.92
N ASN A 144 7.29 -1.57 -9.85
CA ASN A 144 5.86 -1.80 -9.68
C ASN A 144 5.04 -1.18 -10.82
N VAL A 145 5.37 0.05 -11.19
CA VAL A 145 4.72 0.73 -12.32
C VAL A 145 5.11 0.09 -13.65
N LEU A 146 6.39 -0.23 -13.86
CA LEU A 146 6.84 -0.88 -15.09
C LEU A 146 6.05 -2.17 -15.37
N LEU A 147 5.89 -3.03 -14.37
CA LEU A 147 5.11 -4.27 -14.48
C LEU A 147 3.66 -4.01 -14.93
N LYS A 148 3.01 -3.00 -14.34
CA LYS A 148 1.63 -2.62 -14.66
C LYS A 148 1.49 -2.03 -16.06
N VAL A 149 2.45 -1.20 -16.48
CA VAL A 149 2.45 -0.61 -17.82
C VAL A 149 2.67 -1.69 -18.88
N LEU A 150 3.53 -2.68 -18.60
CA LEU A 150 3.76 -3.80 -19.50
C LEU A 150 2.57 -4.74 -19.60
N ASP A 151 1.84 -4.96 -18.50
CA ASP A 151 0.54 -5.65 -18.55
C ASP A 151 -0.44 -4.94 -19.51
N THR A 152 -0.55 -3.61 -19.41
CA THR A 152 -1.34 -2.79 -20.34
C THR A 152 -0.85 -2.92 -21.79
N LEU A 153 0.46 -2.77 -22.03
CA LEU A 153 1.03 -2.81 -23.38
C LEU A 153 0.89 -4.17 -24.05
N ILE A 154 1.04 -5.27 -23.30
CA ILE A 154 0.81 -6.62 -23.82
C ILE A 154 -0.65 -6.81 -24.23
N SER A 155 -1.60 -6.31 -23.43
CA SER A 155 -3.03 -6.42 -23.72
C SER A 155 -3.44 -5.68 -25.01
N CYS A 156 -2.76 -4.57 -25.32
CA CYS A 156 -3.01 -3.72 -26.49
C CYS A 156 -1.94 -3.87 -27.59
N GLY A 157 -1.12 -4.92 -27.54
CA GLY A 157 0.08 -5.06 -28.39
C GLY A 157 -0.23 -5.11 -29.89
N HIS A 158 -1.43 -5.55 -30.26
CA HIS A 158 -1.90 -5.57 -31.65
C HIS A 158 -2.02 -4.18 -32.31
N THR A 159 -2.00 -3.10 -31.51
CA THR A 159 -2.05 -1.71 -32.00
C THR A 159 -0.68 -1.13 -32.34
N LEU A 160 0.40 -1.87 -32.05
CA LEU A 160 1.78 -1.42 -32.24
C LEU A 160 2.27 -1.73 -33.65
N SER A 161 3.09 -0.84 -34.21
CA SER A 161 3.88 -1.13 -35.41
C SER A 161 4.93 -2.23 -35.15
N ALA A 162 5.58 -2.72 -36.22
CA ALA A 162 6.62 -3.73 -36.09
C ALA A 162 7.82 -3.27 -35.25
N ASP A 163 8.25 -2.01 -35.43
CA ASP A 163 9.32 -1.39 -34.61
C ASP A 163 8.91 -1.32 -33.14
N GLU A 164 7.72 -0.77 -32.87
CA GLU A 164 7.19 -0.63 -31.52
C GLU A 164 7.00 -1.98 -30.82
N SER A 165 6.57 -3.02 -31.55
CA SER A 165 6.46 -4.39 -31.05
C SER A 165 7.81 -4.96 -30.66
N GLY A 166 8.85 -4.72 -31.46
CA GLY A 166 10.21 -5.12 -31.14
C GLY A 166 10.76 -4.43 -29.88
N ARG A 167 10.43 -3.14 -29.68
CA ARG A 167 10.79 -2.42 -28.44
C ARG A 167 10.08 -2.98 -27.22
N LEU A 168 8.79 -3.33 -27.35
CA LEU A 168 8.05 -4.00 -26.29
C LEU A 168 8.68 -5.36 -25.94
N THR A 169 9.13 -6.13 -26.93
CA THR A 169 9.89 -7.38 -26.69
C THR A 169 11.16 -7.13 -25.86
N SER A 170 11.92 -6.06 -26.15
CA SER A 170 13.10 -5.68 -25.35
C SER A 170 12.74 -5.30 -23.91
N LEU A 171 11.64 -4.58 -23.70
CA LEU A 171 11.18 -4.22 -22.35
C LEU A 171 10.72 -5.43 -21.55
N ILE A 172 10.04 -6.39 -22.18
CA ILE A 172 9.65 -7.65 -21.51
C ILE A 172 10.90 -8.41 -21.04
N LEU A 173 11.97 -8.43 -21.85
CA LEU A 173 13.24 -9.04 -21.44
C LEU A 173 13.87 -8.31 -20.24
N ARG A 174 13.87 -6.98 -20.24
CA ARG A 174 14.38 -6.17 -19.12
C ARG A 174 13.56 -6.36 -17.85
N GLU A 175 12.23 -6.29 -17.95
CA GLU A 175 11.29 -6.55 -16.84
C GLU A 175 11.59 -7.90 -16.19
N ARG A 176 11.80 -8.94 -17.00
CA ARG A 176 12.17 -10.26 -16.51
C ARG A 176 13.49 -10.26 -15.77
N ALA A 177 14.54 -9.67 -16.35
CA ALA A 177 15.84 -9.56 -15.70
C ALA A 177 15.75 -8.81 -14.35
N PHE A 178 14.95 -7.74 -14.27
CA PHE A 178 14.74 -7.00 -13.03
C PHE A 178 14.03 -7.83 -11.95
N VAL A 179 13.00 -8.57 -12.34
CA VAL A 179 12.26 -9.46 -11.44
C VAL A 179 13.14 -10.61 -10.95
N GLU A 180 13.91 -11.23 -11.85
CA GLU A 180 14.85 -12.32 -11.53
C GLU A 180 15.98 -11.83 -10.62
N ALA A 181 16.54 -10.64 -10.90
CA ALA A 181 17.55 -10.01 -10.05
C ALA A 181 16.99 -9.67 -8.66
N LEU A 182 15.75 -9.19 -8.56
CA LEU A 182 15.08 -8.95 -7.28
C LEU A 182 14.86 -10.25 -6.49
N ALA A 183 14.43 -11.32 -7.17
CA ALA A 183 14.20 -12.62 -6.56
C ALA A 183 15.50 -13.28 -6.07
N ALA A 184 16.62 -13.03 -6.76
CA ALA A 184 17.94 -13.56 -6.41
C ALA A 184 18.65 -12.77 -5.30
N ARG A 185 18.09 -11.64 -4.84
CA ARG A 185 18.71 -10.88 -3.75
C ARG A 185 18.77 -11.76 -2.49
N PRO A 186 19.92 -11.81 -1.79
CA PRO A 186 19.97 -12.42 -0.48
C PRO A 186 18.88 -11.81 0.40
N GLY A 187 18.19 -12.62 1.18
CA GLY A 187 17.24 -12.09 2.16
C GLY A 187 17.95 -11.03 3.00
N ALA A 188 17.46 -9.80 2.95
CA ALA A 188 18.09 -8.71 3.67
C ALA A 188 18.22 -9.08 5.15
N SER A 189 19.43 -8.91 5.70
CA SER A 189 19.66 -9.04 7.13
C SER A 189 18.75 -8.05 7.86
N LEU A 190 18.11 -8.50 8.94
CA LEU A 190 17.32 -7.63 9.80
C LEU A 190 18.14 -6.38 10.11
N PRO A 191 17.57 -5.16 9.97
CA PRO A 191 18.29 -3.96 10.37
C PRO A 191 18.71 -4.10 11.85
N PRO A 192 19.85 -3.55 12.29
CA PRO A 192 20.31 -3.66 13.68
C PRO A 192 19.28 -3.14 14.71
N GLU A 193 18.40 -2.24 14.28
CA GLU A 193 17.29 -1.74 15.09
C GLU A 193 16.16 -2.76 15.26
N ALA A 194 16.01 -3.70 14.31
CA ALA A 194 15.05 -4.81 14.37
C ALA A 194 15.61 -6.04 15.12
N THR A 195 16.91 -6.10 15.41
CA THR A 195 17.47 -7.15 16.29
C THR A 195 17.19 -6.87 17.78
N ASN A 196 16.79 -5.64 18.11
CA ASN A 196 16.25 -5.27 19.43
C ASN A 196 14.72 -5.47 19.51
N ILE A 197 14.17 -6.51 18.87
CA ILE A 197 12.86 -7.02 19.27
C ILE A 197 13.06 -7.51 20.70
N ARG A 198 12.78 -6.63 21.67
CA ARG A 198 13.01 -6.90 23.09
C ARG A 198 12.28 -8.19 23.47
N GLU A 199 13.03 -9.17 23.95
CA GLU A 199 12.49 -10.28 24.75
C GLU A 199 11.70 -9.74 25.96
N GLU A 200 11.95 -8.50 26.41
CA GLU A 200 11.23 -7.83 27.50
C GLU A 200 9.76 -7.51 27.21
N ASP A 201 9.32 -7.48 25.95
CA ASP A 201 7.89 -7.30 25.59
C ASP A 201 7.19 -8.63 25.27
N SER A 202 7.86 -9.77 25.47
CA SER A 202 7.18 -11.06 25.47
C SER A 202 6.25 -11.11 26.68
N ILE A 203 4.97 -10.90 26.44
CA ILE A 203 3.94 -11.05 27.46
C ILE A 203 3.99 -12.51 27.90
N SER A 204 4.57 -12.76 29.08
CA SER A 204 4.36 -14.00 29.79
C SER A 204 2.85 -14.21 29.91
N LEU A 205 2.35 -15.32 29.35
CA LEU A 205 0.94 -15.72 29.42
C LEU A 205 0.45 -15.93 30.88
N ASN A 206 1.32 -15.75 31.88
CA ASN A 206 1.07 -15.85 33.31
C ASN A 206 1.13 -14.51 34.08
N MET A 207 0.87 -13.37 33.43
CA MET A 207 0.69 -12.09 34.13
C MET A 207 -0.63 -12.05 34.91
N PRO A 208 -0.69 -11.38 36.09
CA PRO A 208 -1.96 -11.10 36.77
C PRO A 208 -2.91 -10.36 35.82
N ALA A 209 -4.23 -10.56 35.99
CA ALA A 209 -5.24 -9.99 35.11
C ALA A 209 -4.96 -8.49 34.88
N PRO A 210 -4.84 -8.03 33.62
CA PRO A 210 -4.40 -6.66 33.34
C PRO A 210 -5.35 -5.66 34.00
N LYS A 211 -4.78 -4.68 34.70
CA LYS A 211 -5.54 -3.58 35.33
C LYS A 211 -6.43 -2.93 34.26
N LYS A 212 -7.69 -2.70 34.59
CA LYS A 212 -8.64 -2.05 33.68
C LYS A 212 -8.17 -0.63 33.36
N LEU A 213 -7.87 -0.35 32.09
CA LEU A 213 -7.46 0.96 31.60
C LEU A 213 -8.67 1.67 30.98
N ARG A 214 -8.99 2.87 31.45
CA ARG A 214 -10.12 3.66 30.94
C ARG A 214 -9.61 4.89 30.21
N LEU A 215 -10.06 5.07 28.97
CA LEU A 215 -9.76 6.20 28.11
C LEU A 215 -11.08 6.91 27.77
N ASP A 216 -11.51 7.78 28.68
CA ASP A 216 -12.82 8.45 28.64
C ASP A 216 -12.91 9.60 27.62
N ASP A 217 -11.79 9.92 26.97
CA ASP A 217 -11.63 10.94 25.92
C ASP A 217 -11.34 10.33 24.53
N VAL A 218 -11.35 8.99 24.41
CA VAL A 218 -11.07 8.27 23.18
C VAL A 218 -12.35 7.64 22.61
N VAL A 219 -12.60 7.84 21.33
CA VAL A 219 -13.68 7.17 20.57
C VAL A 219 -13.07 6.27 19.50
N PHE A 220 -13.63 5.08 19.31
CA PHE A 220 -13.22 4.16 18.25
C PHE A 220 -14.16 4.26 17.05
N LEU A 221 -13.71 4.88 15.96
CA LEU A 221 -14.43 4.95 14.69
C LEU A 221 -14.05 3.74 13.82
N ALA A 222 -14.98 2.80 13.68
CA ALA A 222 -14.77 1.50 13.07
C ALA A 222 -15.73 1.22 11.92
N ALA A 223 -15.22 0.59 10.87
CA ALA A 223 -15.99 -0.15 9.88
C ALA A 223 -15.84 -1.66 10.12
N ASP A 224 -16.76 -2.50 9.64
CA ASP A 224 -16.65 -3.96 9.78
C ASP A 224 -15.57 -4.56 8.87
N THR A 225 -14.32 -4.52 9.36
CA THR A 225 -13.12 -4.99 8.67
C THR A 225 -12.26 -5.85 9.59
N PRO A 226 -11.39 -6.72 9.05
CA PRO A 226 -10.42 -7.49 9.84
C PRO A 226 -9.53 -6.62 10.74
N ARG A 227 -9.14 -5.43 10.26
CA ARG A 227 -8.37 -4.46 11.05
C ARG A 227 -9.15 -3.98 12.27
N SER A 228 -10.42 -3.60 12.10
CA SER A 228 -11.26 -3.16 13.23
C SER A 228 -11.48 -4.29 14.24
N LYS A 229 -11.67 -5.53 13.76
CA LYS A 229 -11.76 -6.71 14.63
C LYS A 229 -10.46 -6.90 15.42
N ALA A 230 -9.31 -6.85 14.75
CA ALA A 230 -8.00 -6.96 15.40
C ALA A 230 -7.81 -5.89 16.48
N TYR A 231 -8.16 -4.63 16.20
CA TYR A 231 -8.05 -3.53 17.16
C TYR A 231 -8.93 -3.78 18.38
N ALA A 232 -10.22 -4.09 18.18
CA ALA A 232 -11.15 -4.35 19.28
C ALA A 232 -10.70 -5.54 20.13
N GLN A 233 -10.26 -6.62 19.50
CA GLN A 233 -9.82 -7.83 20.21
C GLN A 233 -8.49 -7.61 20.96
N ALA A 234 -7.55 -6.86 20.38
CA ALA A 234 -6.31 -6.50 21.06
C ALA A 234 -6.59 -5.59 22.28
N MET A 235 -7.46 -4.59 22.14
CA MET A 235 -7.91 -3.75 23.26
C MET A 235 -8.55 -4.59 24.38
N ALA A 236 -9.40 -5.56 24.02
CA ALA A 236 -10.04 -6.45 24.99
C ALA A 236 -9.02 -7.29 25.76
N ARG A 237 -8.01 -7.85 25.07
CA ARG A 237 -6.91 -8.62 25.68
C ARG A 237 -6.09 -7.79 26.68
N ARG A 238 -5.99 -6.48 26.47
CA ARG A 238 -5.28 -5.53 27.36
C ARG A 238 -6.20 -4.84 28.37
N ASN A 239 -7.48 -5.24 28.45
CA ASN A 239 -8.49 -4.66 29.34
C ASN A 239 -8.63 -3.12 29.19
N ILE A 240 -8.50 -2.64 27.96
CA ILE A 240 -8.67 -1.23 27.58
C ILE A 240 -10.14 -0.98 27.27
N ILE A 241 -10.73 0.03 27.91
CA ILE A 241 -12.07 0.52 27.65
C ILE A 241 -12.02 1.96 27.15
N VAL A 242 -12.61 2.23 26.00
CA VAL A 242 -12.76 3.56 25.39
C VAL A 242 -14.17 4.13 25.62
N LYS A 243 -14.31 5.45 25.49
CA LYS A 243 -15.56 6.20 25.72
C LYS A 243 -16.73 5.63 24.91
N ALA A 244 -16.55 5.47 23.61
CA ALA A 244 -17.57 4.93 22.72
C ALA A 244 -16.95 4.28 21.47
N GLY A 245 -17.73 3.41 20.83
CA GLY A 245 -17.47 2.88 19.50
C GLY A 245 -18.51 3.43 18.52
N VAL A 246 -18.06 3.98 17.40
CA VAL A 246 -18.91 4.41 16.27
C VAL A 246 -18.69 3.41 15.15
N LEU A 247 -19.65 2.49 14.96
CA LEU A 247 -19.63 1.50 13.90
C LEU A 247 -20.40 2.03 12.69
N PHE A 248 -19.70 2.33 11.59
CA PHE A 248 -20.35 2.82 10.38
C PHE A 248 -20.41 1.78 9.27
N SER A 249 -21.57 1.69 8.63
CA SER A 249 -21.85 0.73 7.56
C SER A 249 -22.98 1.21 6.66
N SER A 250 -23.01 0.76 5.41
CA SER A 250 -24.14 0.93 4.50
C SER A 250 -24.85 -0.38 4.25
N SER A 251 -26.18 -0.32 4.09
CA SER A 251 -26.98 -1.42 3.56
C SER A 251 -26.68 -1.61 2.07
N GLY A 252 -25.71 -2.47 1.73
CA GLY A 252 -25.44 -2.88 0.34
C GLY A 252 -23.98 -3.20 0.04
N GLY A 253 -23.70 -4.45 -0.34
CA GLY A 253 -22.44 -4.92 -0.92
C GLY A 253 -21.24 -5.00 0.01
N GLY A 254 -20.25 -5.84 -0.36
CA GLY A 254 -18.95 -5.87 0.32
C GLY A 254 -18.10 -4.64 -0.03
N GLN A 255 -17.54 -3.99 0.98
CA GLN A 255 -16.65 -2.83 0.85
C GLN A 255 -15.18 -3.25 0.80
N ALA A 256 -14.32 -2.37 0.26
CA ALA A 256 -12.88 -2.63 0.20
C ALA A 256 -12.31 -2.93 1.60
N GLY A 257 -11.48 -3.98 1.71
CA GLY A 257 -10.91 -4.41 2.99
C GLY A 257 -11.84 -5.25 3.87
N GLN A 258 -13.06 -5.53 3.44
CA GLN A 258 -13.86 -6.61 4.04
C GLN A 258 -13.43 -7.97 3.48
N LYS A 259 -13.68 -9.03 4.25
CA LYS A 259 -13.52 -10.41 3.81
C LYS A 259 -14.68 -11.23 4.35
N ALA A 260 -15.46 -11.84 3.45
CA ALA A 260 -16.66 -12.59 3.82
C ALA A 260 -16.31 -13.91 4.53
N ALA A 261 -15.29 -14.61 4.03
CA ALA A 261 -14.77 -15.83 4.64
C ALA A 261 -13.47 -15.55 5.42
N PRO A 262 -13.26 -16.21 6.57
CA PRO A 262 -12.02 -16.07 7.31
C PRO A 262 -10.83 -16.49 6.41
N PRO A 263 -9.75 -15.69 6.37
CA PRO A 263 -8.55 -16.07 5.65
C PRO A 263 -7.93 -17.32 6.26
N ALA A 264 -7.34 -18.16 5.42
CA ALA A 264 -6.54 -19.30 5.88
C ALA A 264 -5.21 -18.82 6.48
N GLY A 265 -4.71 -19.57 7.46
CA GLY A 265 -3.41 -19.34 8.07
C GLY A 265 -3.49 -19.31 9.59
N HIS A 266 -2.61 -20.08 10.23
CA HIS A 266 -2.42 -20.07 11.66
C HIS A 266 -0.93 -19.91 11.94
N TRP A 267 -0.59 -19.08 12.93
CA TRP A 267 0.78 -18.93 13.40
C TRP A 267 0.82 -19.33 14.87
N SER A 268 1.22 -20.58 15.11
CA SER A 268 1.41 -21.07 16.48
C SER A 268 2.59 -20.34 17.12
N GLY A 269 2.40 -19.85 18.34
CA GLY A 269 3.41 -19.06 19.04
C GLY A 269 3.66 -17.67 18.46
N ALA A 270 2.70 -17.09 17.73
CA ALA A 270 2.82 -15.70 17.25
C ALA A 270 3.17 -14.75 18.43
N PRO A 271 4.16 -13.84 18.26
CA PRO A 271 4.62 -12.96 19.34
C PRO A 271 3.61 -11.86 19.68
N PHE A 272 2.53 -11.76 18.90
CA PHE A 272 1.42 -10.85 19.12
C PHE A 272 0.10 -11.53 18.73
N PRO A 273 -1.03 -11.05 19.27
CA PRO A 273 -2.30 -11.74 19.10
C PRO A 273 -2.87 -11.57 17.67
N LEU A 274 -3.26 -12.69 17.05
CA LEU A 274 -3.95 -12.67 15.76
C LEU A 274 -5.45 -12.33 15.91
N PRO A 275 -6.07 -11.72 14.88
CA PRO A 275 -7.52 -11.53 14.84
C PRO A 275 -8.26 -12.87 14.73
N ASP A 276 -9.30 -13.03 15.55
CA ASP A 276 -10.29 -14.10 15.44
C ASP A 276 -11.46 -13.62 14.58
N PHE A 277 -11.58 -14.19 13.39
CA PHE A 277 -12.61 -13.82 12.42
C PHE A 277 -13.99 -14.38 12.77
N SER A 278 -14.05 -15.43 13.60
CA SER A 278 -15.29 -16.06 14.04
C SER A 278 -16.08 -15.17 15.01
N LEU A 279 -15.38 -14.30 15.75
CA LEU A 279 -16.00 -13.34 16.65
C LEU A 279 -16.49 -12.09 15.87
N PRO A 280 -17.80 -11.76 15.92
CA PRO A 280 -18.31 -10.56 15.28
C PRO A 280 -17.68 -9.28 15.85
N LEU A 281 -17.50 -8.26 15.00
CA LEU A 281 -16.93 -6.98 15.45
C LEU A 281 -17.78 -6.34 16.55
N LYS A 282 -19.12 -6.38 16.41
CA LYS A 282 -20.06 -5.81 17.39
C LYS A 282 -19.87 -6.41 18.79
N GLU A 283 -19.60 -7.70 18.89
CA GLU A 283 -19.32 -8.37 20.17
C GLU A 283 -17.97 -7.93 20.74
N SER A 284 -16.96 -7.78 19.88
CA SER A 284 -15.66 -7.26 20.30
C SER A 284 -15.77 -5.81 20.81
N LEU A 285 -16.55 -4.97 20.13
CA LEU A 285 -16.83 -3.59 20.53
C LEU A 285 -17.56 -3.51 21.88
N ALA A 286 -18.54 -4.38 22.13
CA ALA A 286 -19.26 -4.42 23.40
C ALA A 286 -18.34 -4.70 24.61
N ARG A 287 -17.17 -5.34 24.39
CA ARG A 287 -16.18 -5.61 25.44
C ARG A 287 -15.26 -4.41 25.73
N VAL A 288 -15.06 -3.52 24.75
CA VAL A 288 -14.04 -2.46 24.81
C VAL A 288 -14.60 -1.04 24.75
N CYS A 289 -15.88 -0.87 24.43
CA CYS A 289 -16.54 0.43 24.37
C CYS A 289 -17.60 0.53 25.46
N ARG A 290 -17.67 1.65 26.18
CA ARG A 290 -18.76 1.87 27.16
C ARG A 290 -20.12 1.99 26.48
N GLN A 291 -20.13 2.51 25.26
CA GLN A 291 -21.31 2.67 24.41
C GLN A 291 -20.92 2.33 22.97
N VAL A 292 -21.85 1.75 22.20
CA VAL A 292 -21.66 1.48 20.78
C VAL A 292 -22.82 2.11 20.01
N CYS A 293 -22.50 3.02 19.11
CA CYS A 293 -23.45 3.67 18.19
C CYS A 293 -23.25 3.09 16.78
N ASN A 294 -24.35 2.80 16.08
CA ASN A 294 -24.31 2.41 14.67
C ASN A 294 -24.72 3.60 13.80
N VAL A 295 -23.90 3.94 12.82
CA VAL A 295 -24.16 5.04 11.88
C VAL A 295 -24.34 4.46 10.48
N SER A 296 -25.46 4.79 9.84
CA SER A 296 -25.71 4.42 8.45
C SER A 296 -24.91 5.34 7.53
N ALA A 297 -23.72 4.91 7.12
CA ALA A 297 -22.82 5.64 6.23
C ALA A 297 -21.97 4.68 5.39
N SER A 298 -21.87 4.92 4.09
CA SER A 298 -21.00 4.15 3.19
C SER A 298 -19.55 4.66 3.18
N HIS A 299 -19.32 5.89 3.64
CA HIS A 299 -18.03 6.56 3.59
C HIS A 299 -17.70 7.27 4.90
N VAL A 300 -16.42 7.27 5.31
CA VAL A 300 -15.95 7.91 6.55
C VAL A 300 -16.29 9.40 6.63
N ASN A 301 -16.34 10.08 5.49
CA ASN A 301 -16.63 11.53 5.39
C ASN A 301 -18.12 11.86 5.35
N ASP A 302 -19.00 10.90 5.64
CA ASP A 302 -20.43 11.19 5.77
C ASP A 302 -20.67 12.19 6.92
N PRO A 303 -21.45 13.27 6.71
CA PRO A 303 -21.75 14.25 7.76
C PRO A 303 -22.30 13.64 9.05
N ALA A 304 -23.04 12.53 8.98
CA ALA A 304 -23.57 11.84 10.15
C ALA A 304 -22.46 11.32 11.08
N ILE A 305 -21.30 10.95 10.53
CA ILE A 305 -20.14 10.52 11.31
C ILE A 305 -19.57 11.69 12.11
N LEU A 306 -19.38 12.85 11.47
CA LEU A 306 -18.89 14.04 12.17
C LEU A 306 -19.85 14.45 13.28
N GLN A 307 -21.16 14.50 13.02
CA GLN A 307 -22.15 14.84 14.04
C GLN A 307 -22.06 13.88 15.24
N THR A 308 -22.02 12.57 14.98
CA THR A 308 -21.91 11.56 16.03
C THR A 308 -20.62 11.74 16.84
N LEU A 309 -19.49 12.05 16.20
CA LEU A 309 -18.23 12.30 16.92
C LEU A 309 -18.30 13.56 17.78
N LEU A 310 -18.92 14.65 17.28
CA LEU A 310 -19.13 15.87 18.05
C LEU A 310 -20.01 15.64 19.28
N ASP A 311 -21.05 14.81 19.18
CA ASP A 311 -21.91 14.47 20.32
C ASP A 311 -21.13 13.74 21.43
N TYR A 312 -20.09 12.98 21.06
CA TYR A 312 -19.20 12.33 22.02
C TYR A 312 -18.04 13.22 22.51
N SER A 313 -17.73 14.35 21.85
CA SER A 313 -16.60 15.24 22.16
C SER A 313 -15.31 14.51 22.57
N PRO A 314 -14.74 13.62 21.73
CA PRO A 314 -13.47 12.97 22.03
C PRO A 314 -12.31 13.94 21.84
N HIS A 315 -11.25 13.75 22.61
CA HIS A 315 -9.94 14.32 22.28
C HIS A 315 -9.30 13.56 21.11
N MET A 316 -9.45 12.23 21.12
CA MET A 316 -8.82 11.35 20.14
C MET A 316 -9.82 10.35 19.55
N VAL A 317 -9.74 10.15 18.24
CA VAL A 317 -10.50 9.16 17.48
C VAL A 317 -9.53 8.11 16.94
N ILE A 318 -9.68 6.87 17.37
CA ILE A 318 -9.00 5.73 16.73
C ILE A 318 -9.72 5.49 15.40
N TYR A 319 -9.02 5.61 14.28
CA TYR A 319 -9.60 5.39 12.96
C TYR A 319 -9.25 4.01 12.38
N SER A 320 -10.29 3.21 12.13
CA SER A 320 -10.22 1.98 11.33
C SER A 320 -11.44 1.85 10.41
N GLY A 321 -11.41 2.56 9.28
CA GLY A 321 -12.47 2.51 8.25
C GLY A 321 -12.30 1.39 7.22
N TYR A 322 -13.09 1.45 6.14
CA TYR A 322 -12.92 0.59 4.97
C TYR A 322 -11.60 0.91 4.23
N GLY A 323 -11.10 -0.06 3.46
CA GLY A 323 -9.96 0.14 2.57
C GLY A 323 -10.23 1.27 1.56
N SER A 324 -9.17 1.94 1.10
CA SER A 324 -9.20 3.09 0.18
C SER A 324 -9.90 4.38 0.64
N GLN A 325 -10.60 4.37 1.78
CA GLN A 325 -11.24 5.59 2.30
C GLN A 325 -10.24 6.46 3.07
N ILE A 326 -10.24 7.75 2.75
CA ILE A 326 -9.37 8.77 3.35
C ILE A 326 -10.22 9.70 4.22
N VAL A 327 -9.78 9.92 5.46
CA VAL A 327 -10.39 10.91 6.37
C VAL A 327 -10.18 12.29 5.77
N GLY A 328 -11.28 12.98 5.46
CA GLY A 328 -11.31 14.25 4.76
C GLY A 328 -11.07 15.44 5.67
N GLU A 329 -10.80 16.58 5.05
CA GLU A 329 -10.46 17.84 5.73
C GLU A 329 -11.50 18.27 6.76
N THR A 330 -12.80 18.09 6.49
CA THR A 330 -13.88 18.44 7.44
C THR A 330 -13.72 17.70 8.78
N LEU A 331 -13.34 16.42 8.76
CA LEU A 331 -13.07 15.66 9.98
C LEU A 331 -11.71 16.06 10.58
N LEU A 332 -10.67 16.20 9.77
CA LEU A 332 -9.32 16.53 10.26
C LEU A 332 -9.22 17.93 10.88
N SER A 333 -10.09 18.86 10.47
CA SER A 333 -10.16 20.24 10.99
C SER A 333 -11.16 20.40 12.14
N SER A 334 -11.74 19.32 12.64
CA SER A 334 -12.74 19.34 13.74
C SER A 334 -12.16 19.60 15.13
N GLY A 335 -10.83 19.68 15.27
CA GLY A 335 -10.15 19.80 16.56
C GLY A 335 -9.86 18.47 17.26
N MET A 336 -10.34 17.34 16.73
CA MET A 336 -10.06 15.99 17.23
C MET A 336 -8.77 15.41 16.64
N GLU A 337 -8.03 14.62 17.43
CA GLU A 337 -6.86 13.88 16.95
C GLU A 337 -7.27 12.53 16.34
N PHE A 338 -6.99 12.30 15.06
CA PHE A 338 -7.28 11.01 14.42
C PHE A 338 -6.05 10.09 14.47
N LEU A 339 -6.07 9.12 15.39
CA LEU A 339 -5.03 8.11 15.52
C LEU A 339 -5.22 7.00 14.47
N HIS A 340 -4.19 6.76 13.67
CA HIS A 340 -4.11 5.66 12.72
C HIS A 340 -2.81 4.89 12.89
N VAL A 341 -2.85 3.55 12.80
CA VAL A 341 -1.64 2.73 12.73
C VAL A 341 -1.46 2.26 11.30
N HIS A 342 -0.40 2.73 10.66
CA HIS A 342 0.02 2.39 9.30
C HIS A 342 1.00 1.21 9.31
N ALA A 343 0.85 0.26 8.38
CA ALA A 343 1.71 -0.93 8.26
C ALA A 343 2.95 -0.65 7.38
N GLY A 344 3.74 0.33 7.80
CA GLY A 344 5.01 0.67 7.17
C GLY A 344 5.89 1.47 8.12
N TRP A 345 7.21 1.42 7.90
CA TRP A 345 8.16 2.24 8.66
C TRP A 345 8.22 3.66 8.07
N LEU A 346 7.53 4.60 8.71
CA LEU A 346 7.46 5.99 8.23
C LEU A 346 8.71 6.80 8.61
N PRO A 347 9.14 7.77 7.77
CA PRO A 347 8.55 8.20 6.49
C PRO A 347 8.95 7.36 5.25
N LYS A 348 9.74 6.29 5.44
CA LYS A 348 10.35 5.53 4.32
C LYS A 348 9.35 4.71 3.50
N PHE A 349 8.24 4.29 4.10
CA PHE A 349 7.22 3.46 3.44
C PHE A 349 5.81 4.06 3.61
N ARG A 350 5.49 5.14 2.89
CA ARG A 350 4.14 5.72 2.85
C ARG A 350 3.25 5.00 1.83
N GLY A 351 1.93 5.11 1.97
CA GLY A 351 0.97 4.69 0.96
C GLY A 351 0.44 3.26 1.16
N SER A 352 0.29 2.52 0.07
CA SER A 352 -0.47 1.26 0.08
C SER A 352 0.42 0.02 0.04
N THR A 353 -0.06 -1.08 0.62
CA THR A 353 0.57 -2.42 0.56
C THR A 353 2.05 -2.44 1.00
N THR A 354 2.40 -1.51 1.89
CA THR A 354 3.77 -1.25 2.35
C THR A 354 4.39 -2.44 3.08
N THR A 355 3.59 -3.31 3.69
CA THR A 355 4.06 -4.57 4.28
C THR A 355 4.86 -5.41 3.29
N TYR A 356 4.40 -5.57 2.04
CA TYR A 356 5.12 -6.34 1.02
C TYR A 356 6.38 -5.63 0.52
N TYR A 357 6.31 -4.32 0.29
CA TYR A 357 7.47 -3.55 -0.14
C TYR A 357 8.56 -3.53 0.93
N HIS A 358 8.15 -3.39 2.19
CA HIS A 358 9.04 -3.42 3.32
C HIS A 358 9.72 -4.79 3.42
N LEU A 359 8.94 -5.87 3.32
CA LEU A 359 9.45 -7.23 3.31
C LEU A 359 10.47 -7.49 2.18
N LEU A 360 10.18 -7.04 0.95
CA LEU A 360 11.10 -7.13 -0.19
C LEU A 360 12.38 -6.30 -0.01
N SER A 361 12.31 -5.21 0.75
CA SER A 361 13.44 -4.28 0.91
C SER A 361 14.34 -4.62 2.10
N THR A 362 13.76 -5.09 3.21
CA THR A 362 14.46 -5.24 4.49
C THR A 362 14.36 -6.65 5.09
N GLY A 363 13.57 -7.54 4.49
CA GLY A 363 13.33 -8.87 5.05
C GLY A 363 12.48 -8.87 6.32
N ALA A 364 11.95 -7.71 6.73
CA ALA A 364 11.18 -7.49 7.95
C ALA A 364 9.91 -6.69 7.67
N CYS A 365 9.10 -6.47 8.70
CA CYS A 365 7.96 -5.58 8.63
C CYS A 365 8.02 -4.54 9.76
N GLY A 366 7.22 -3.48 9.62
CA GLY A 366 7.15 -2.43 10.63
C GLY A 366 5.82 -1.72 10.54
N ALA A 367 5.39 -1.15 11.66
CA ALA A 367 4.22 -0.30 11.73
C ALA A 367 4.56 1.04 12.39
N SER A 368 3.80 2.07 12.05
CA SER A 368 3.91 3.41 12.60
C SER A 368 2.53 3.90 13.04
N ALA A 369 2.39 4.29 14.30
CA ALA A 369 1.20 4.97 14.81
C ALA A 369 1.36 6.47 14.56
N ILE A 370 0.39 7.08 13.88
CA ILE A 370 0.41 8.48 13.45
C ILE A 370 -0.89 9.20 13.79
N LEU A 371 -0.80 10.52 13.93
CA LEU A 371 -1.98 11.39 13.89
C LEU A 371 -2.22 11.81 12.45
N LEU A 372 -3.40 11.55 11.90
CA LEU A 372 -3.71 11.84 10.50
C LEU A 372 -3.68 13.35 10.22
N ARG A 373 -3.20 13.69 9.01
CA ARG A 373 -3.19 15.02 8.41
C ARG A 373 -3.61 14.90 6.94
N ASN A 374 -3.82 16.04 6.26
CA ASN A 374 -4.22 16.05 4.84
C ASN A 374 -3.23 15.31 3.93
N GLN A 375 -1.94 15.33 4.26
CA GLN A 375 -0.94 14.53 3.56
C GLN A 375 -1.05 13.05 3.98
N LEU A 376 -1.31 12.17 3.01
CA LEU A 376 -1.41 10.72 3.22
C LEU A 376 -0.14 10.19 3.90
N ASP A 377 -0.32 9.54 5.05
CA ASP A 377 0.74 9.00 5.91
C ASP A 377 1.86 10.00 6.27
N GLY A 378 1.60 11.31 6.16
CA GLY A 378 2.55 12.39 6.44
C GLY A 378 2.38 13.05 7.80
N GLY A 379 1.39 12.62 8.59
CA GLY A 379 1.13 13.18 9.91
C GLY A 379 2.15 12.75 10.97
N PRO A 380 2.21 13.42 12.13
CA PRO A 380 3.27 13.17 13.10
C PRO A 380 3.18 11.77 13.71
N ILE A 381 4.33 11.17 14.00
CA ILE A 381 4.48 9.78 14.46
C ILE A 381 4.49 9.74 16.00
N LEU A 382 3.61 8.93 16.59
CA LEU A 382 3.55 8.69 18.04
C LEU A 382 4.46 7.54 18.47
N ALA A 383 4.53 6.49 17.66
CA ALA A 383 5.33 5.30 17.94
C ALA A 383 5.60 4.52 16.66
N LYS A 384 6.70 3.74 16.66
CA LYS A 384 7.04 2.77 15.61
C LYS A 384 7.43 1.45 16.26
N LYS A 385 7.17 0.34 15.59
CA LYS A 385 7.55 -1.00 16.04
C LYS A 385 7.96 -1.87 14.86
N TRP A 386 9.05 -2.61 15.04
CA TRP A 386 9.50 -3.65 14.12
C TRP A 386 8.77 -4.95 14.41
N PHE A 387 8.48 -5.71 13.35
CA PHE A 387 7.81 -7.00 13.44
C PHE A 387 8.57 -8.06 12.66
N PRO A 388 8.66 -9.29 13.19
CA PRO A 388 9.33 -10.39 12.53
C PRO A 388 8.59 -10.78 11.26
N ARG A 389 9.32 -11.32 10.29
CA ARG A 389 8.75 -11.84 9.04
C ARG A 389 7.59 -12.82 9.32
N PRO A 390 6.44 -12.69 8.64
CA PRO A 390 5.35 -13.66 8.79
C PRO A 390 5.76 -15.04 8.24
N PRO A 391 5.20 -16.15 8.76
CA PRO A 391 5.40 -17.47 8.17
C PRO A 391 4.71 -17.56 6.79
N ALA A 392 5.25 -18.40 5.90
CA ALA A 392 4.85 -18.49 4.49
C ALA A 392 3.33 -18.65 4.23
N ASN A 393 2.64 -19.40 5.10
CA ASN A 393 1.23 -19.74 4.96
C ASN A 393 0.28 -18.69 5.56
N LEU A 394 0.80 -17.63 6.20
CA LEU A 394 -0.04 -16.60 6.81
C LEU A 394 -0.56 -15.62 5.76
N ASP A 395 -1.86 -15.34 5.80
CA ASP A 395 -2.46 -14.27 5.00
C ASP A 395 -1.94 -12.90 5.48
N ILE A 396 -1.16 -12.24 4.62
CA ILE A 396 -0.54 -10.96 4.96
C ILE A 396 -1.58 -9.82 4.95
N ASP A 397 -2.51 -9.83 3.99
CA ASP A 397 -3.42 -8.71 3.74
C ASP A 397 -4.43 -8.49 4.87
N TYR A 398 -4.92 -9.58 5.47
CA TYR A 398 -6.04 -9.54 6.41
C TYR A 398 -5.65 -10.01 7.81
N ILE A 399 -4.74 -10.97 7.96
CA ILE A 399 -4.31 -11.45 9.29
C ILE A 399 -3.13 -10.63 9.79
N TYR A 400 -1.98 -10.74 9.09
CA TYR A 400 -0.73 -10.19 9.60
C TYR A 400 -0.72 -8.66 9.65
N ASP A 401 -1.14 -7.97 8.57
CA ASP A 401 -1.24 -6.50 8.53
C ASP A 401 -2.12 -5.96 9.67
N SER A 402 -3.26 -6.61 9.90
CA SER A 402 -4.19 -6.24 10.98
C SER A 402 -3.59 -6.50 12.37
N ALA A 403 -2.88 -7.62 12.55
CA ALA A 403 -2.28 -8.00 13.83
C ALA A 403 -1.15 -7.05 14.26
N ILE A 404 -0.20 -6.73 13.37
CA ILE A 404 0.92 -5.83 13.71
C ILE A 404 0.44 -4.41 14.01
N ARG A 405 -0.60 -3.96 13.30
CA ARG A 405 -1.22 -2.65 13.55
C ARG A 405 -1.93 -2.63 14.91
N ALA A 406 -2.67 -3.69 15.24
CA ALA A 406 -3.40 -3.81 16.50
C ALA A 406 -2.46 -3.86 17.71
N ASP A 407 -1.34 -4.58 17.57
CA ASP A 407 -0.30 -4.68 18.59
C ASP A 407 0.31 -3.32 18.92
N LEU A 408 0.76 -2.57 17.91
CA LEU A 408 1.28 -1.22 18.12
C LEU A 408 0.21 -0.24 18.63
N LEU A 409 -1.05 -0.38 18.21
CA LEU A 409 -2.14 0.44 18.72
C LEU A 409 -2.27 0.30 20.24
N VAL A 410 -2.32 -0.93 20.76
CA VAL A 410 -2.52 -1.13 22.20
C VAL A 410 -1.31 -0.65 23.01
N ASP A 411 -0.10 -0.74 22.48
CA ASP A 411 1.08 -0.14 23.11
C ASP A 411 0.93 1.39 23.27
N VAL A 412 0.43 2.07 22.23
CA VAL A 412 0.14 3.52 22.27
C VAL A 412 -0.96 3.85 23.27
N LEU A 413 -2.04 3.07 23.31
CA LEU A 413 -3.16 3.28 24.22
C LEU A 413 -2.81 3.00 25.69
N CYS A 414 -2.03 1.95 25.96
CA CYS A 414 -1.49 1.67 27.30
C CYS A 414 -0.64 2.84 27.80
N LYS A 415 0.32 3.31 26.98
CA LYS A 415 1.15 4.48 27.32
C LYS A 415 0.32 5.74 27.56
N ARG A 416 -0.75 5.96 26.78
CA ARG A 416 -1.68 7.09 27.01
C ARG A 416 -2.40 6.96 28.35
N ALA A 417 -2.86 5.77 28.72
CA ALA A 417 -3.58 5.55 29.98
C ALA A 417 -2.67 5.69 31.21
N GLU A 418 -1.39 5.36 31.07
CA GLU A 418 -0.39 5.40 32.15
C GLU A 418 0.24 6.79 32.32
N ASN A 419 0.47 7.52 31.22
CA ASN A 419 1.17 8.79 31.25
C ASN A 419 0.21 9.97 31.50
N LYS A 420 0.55 10.80 32.48
CA LYS A 420 -0.09 12.13 32.65
C LYS A 420 0.30 13.12 31.55
N THR A 421 1.43 12.91 30.88
CA THR A 421 1.95 13.77 29.80
C THR A 421 2.11 12.95 28.52
N PRO A 422 1.45 13.32 27.42
CA PRO A 422 1.56 12.59 26.15
C PRO A 422 2.98 12.69 25.57
N PRO A 423 3.47 11.65 24.87
CA PRO A 423 4.75 11.71 24.19
C PRO A 423 4.72 12.79 23.11
N ILE A 424 5.82 13.53 22.96
CA ILE A 424 5.96 14.53 21.88
C ILE A 424 6.05 13.78 20.55
N PRO A 425 5.10 14.00 19.61
CA PRO A 425 5.12 13.31 18.33
C PRO A 425 6.33 13.71 17.47
N GLU A 426 6.93 12.73 16.76
CA GLU A 426 7.98 12.97 15.77
C GLU A 426 7.37 13.60 14.51
N VAL A 427 7.84 14.79 14.13
CA VAL A 427 7.44 15.46 12.89
C VAL A 427 8.13 14.80 11.71
N GLN A 428 7.36 14.37 10.71
CA GLN A 428 7.90 13.78 9.50
C GLN A 428 8.44 14.87 8.55
N PRO A 429 9.49 14.59 7.77
CA PRO A 429 9.85 15.42 6.64
C PRO A 429 8.72 15.44 5.60
N GLU A 430 8.63 16.54 4.86
CA GLU A 430 7.65 16.67 3.76
C GLU A 430 7.89 15.58 2.69
N GLN A 431 9.16 15.30 2.41
CA GLN A 431 9.60 14.28 1.47
C GLN A 431 9.53 12.87 2.08
N GLY A 432 8.99 11.92 1.33
CA GLY A 432 8.92 10.51 1.67
C GLY A 432 8.62 9.68 0.42
N VAL A 433 8.87 8.38 0.47
CA VAL A 433 8.62 7.49 -0.69
C VAL A 433 7.19 6.98 -0.61
N MET A 434 6.36 7.34 -1.60
CA MET A 434 5.03 6.79 -1.75
C MET A 434 5.06 5.45 -2.49
N TYR A 435 4.44 4.46 -1.86
CA TYR A 435 4.15 3.16 -2.45
C TYR A 435 2.67 3.07 -2.80
N TYR A 436 2.38 2.36 -3.87
CA TYR A 436 1.04 2.13 -4.38
C TYR A 436 0.72 0.64 -4.34
N ILE A 437 -0.54 0.28 -4.55
CA ILE A 437 -0.99 -1.13 -4.54
C ILE A 437 0.00 -2.00 -5.31
N ILE A 438 0.58 -2.98 -4.64
CA ILE A 438 1.64 -3.81 -5.16
C ILE A 438 1.16 -4.66 -6.34
N HIS A 439 2.02 -4.80 -7.34
CA HIS A 439 1.81 -5.67 -8.48
C HIS A 439 1.84 -7.14 -8.03
N PRO A 440 0.97 -8.02 -8.55
CA PRO A 440 0.90 -9.43 -8.17
C PRO A 440 2.24 -10.15 -8.24
N VAL A 441 3.08 -9.88 -9.25
CA VAL A 441 4.43 -10.48 -9.32
C VAL A 441 5.27 -10.14 -8.10
N LEU A 442 5.34 -8.85 -7.71
CA LEU A 442 6.10 -8.42 -6.53
C LEU A 442 5.48 -8.96 -5.23
N LYS A 443 4.14 -9.01 -5.14
CA LYS A 443 3.44 -9.66 -4.03
C LYS A 443 3.84 -11.12 -3.87
N HIS A 444 3.91 -11.87 -4.97
CA HIS A 444 4.29 -13.27 -4.94
C HIS A 444 5.75 -13.46 -4.53
N LEU A 445 6.67 -12.62 -5.03
CA LEU A 445 8.07 -12.63 -4.58
C LEU A 445 8.18 -12.37 -3.08
N ALA A 446 7.47 -11.35 -2.58
CA ALA A 446 7.46 -11.00 -1.16
C ALA A 446 6.97 -12.16 -0.30
N ARG A 447 5.91 -12.86 -0.74
CA ARG A 447 5.38 -14.01 -0.01
C ARG A 447 6.27 -15.25 -0.09
N LEU A 448 6.95 -15.46 -1.22
CA LEU A 448 7.89 -16.56 -1.37
C LEU A 448 9.16 -16.34 -0.52
N SER A 449 9.54 -15.11 -0.22
CA SER A 449 10.67 -14.84 0.68
C SER A 449 10.37 -15.10 2.17
N CYS A 450 9.11 -15.43 2.50
CA CYS A 450 8.69 -15.94 3.81
C CYS A 450 8.81 -17.46 3.98
N GLN A 451 9.24 -18.17 2.93
CA GLN A 451 9.41 -19.63 2.96
C GLN A 451 10.67 -20.07 3.70
#